data_AF-A0A7C6SWJ7-F1
#
_entry.id   AF-A0A7C6SWJ7-F1
#
_cell.length_a   1.000
_cell.length_b   1.000
_cell.length_c   1.000
_cell.angle_alpha   90.00
_cell.angle_beta   90.00
_cell.angle_gamma   90.00
#
_symmetry.space_group_name_H-M   'P 1'
#
loop_
_entity.id
_entity.type
_entity.pdbx_description
1 polymer ?
#
loop_
_entity_poly.entity_id
_entity_poly.type
_entity_poly.pdbx_seq_one_letter_code
_entity_poly.pdbx_strand_id
1 'polypeptide(L)'
;MRWLKVLWNVISSESVMEPLIIILVGYALQVYQRNRKYQIIADTTIDIVDYIEEHYKEWGIKGDQKMEKFIELFVEEYKKAIGRVPKGEELQTARLRAEAHVQRARRGDAINLRNRRVA
;
A
#
# COMPACT_ATOMS: atom_id res chain seq x y z
N MET A 1 -27.95 -23.50 -27.89
CA MET A 1 -26.62 -24.13 -28.10
C MET A 1 -25.87 -23.62 -29.33
N ARG A 2 -26.53 -23.33 -30.47
CA ARG A 2 -25.87 -22.80 -31.69
C ARG A 2 -25.13 -21.47 -31.47
N TRP A 3 -25.73 -20.55 -30.72
CA TRP A 3 -25.12 -19.25 -30.39
C TRP A 3 -23.81 -19.36 -29.57
N LEU A 4 -23.71 -20.33 -28.65
CA LEU A 4 -22.49 -20.55 -27.87
C LEU A 4 -21.32 -21.03 -28.75
N LYS A 5 -21.59 -21.93 -29.71
CA LYS A 5 -20.59 -22.40 -30.68
C LYS A 5 -20.12 -21.28 -31.61
N VAL A 6 -21.03 -20.39 -32.02
CA VAL A 6 -20.68 -19.22 -32.83
C VAL A 6 -19.80 -18.26 -32.03
N LEU A 7 -20.16 -17.95 -30.78
CA LEU A 7 -19.33 -17.13 -29.90
C LEU A 7 -17.94 -17.75 -29.70
N TRP A 8 -17.89 -19.07 -29.46
CA TRP A 8 -16.64 -19.79 -29.26
C TRP A 8 -15.75 -19.75 -30.49
N ASN A 9 -16.31 -19.95 -31.70
CA ASN A 9 -15.55 -19.87 -32.94
C ASN A 9 -15.06 -18.45 -33.26
N VAL A 10 -15.82 -17.42 -32.87
CA VAL A 10 -15.41 -16.01 -33.06
C VAL A 10 -14.29 -15.66 -32.09
N ILE A 11 -14.43 -16.01 -30.81
CA ILE A 11 -13.42 -15.72 -29.78
C ILE A 11 -12.15 -16.54 -30.02
N SER A 12 -12.27 -17.77 -30.55
CA SER A 12 -11.13 -18.63 -30.88
C SER A 12 -10.57 -18.38 -32.29
N SER A 13 -11.10 -17.41 -33.03
CA SER A 13 -10.52 -17.02 -34.31
C SER A 13 -9.20 -16.31 -34.05
N GLU A 14 -8.18 -16.64 -34.84
CA GLU A 14 -6.81 -16.12 -34.70
C GLU A 14 -6.79 -14.58 -34.67
N SER A 15 -7.63 -13.96 -35.52
CA SER A 15 -7.79 -12.50 -35.63
C SER A 15 -8.41 -11.82 -34.40
N VAL A 16 -9.09 -12.56 -33.51
CA VAL A 16 -9.73 -12.05 -32.29
C VAL A 16 -8.96 -12.51 -31.04
N MET A 17 -8.36 -13.70 -31.07
CA MET A 17 -7.52 -14.23 -29.99
C MET A 17 -6.32 -13.35 -29.69
N GLU A 18 -5.55 -12.96 -30.70
CA GLU A 18 -4.36 -12.12 -30.51
C GLU A 18 -4.67 -10.80 -29.79
N PRO A 19 -5.61 -9.96 -30.25
CA PRO A 19 -5.92 -8.71 -29.55
C PRO A 19 -6.51 -8.96 -28.16
N LEU A 20 -7.30 -10.03 -27.96
CA LEU A 20 -7.82 -10.38 -26.63
C LEU A 20 -6.70 -10.75 -25.64
N ILE A 21 -5.70 -11.52 -26.07
CA ILE A 21 -4.55 -11.87 -25.24
C ILE A 21 -3.77 -10.61 -24.85
N ILE A 22 -3.54 -9.69 -25.80
CA ILE A 22 -2.85 -8.42 -25.51
C ILE A 22 -3.61 -7.59 -24.47
N ILE A 23 -4.94 -7.50 -24.60
CA ILE A 23 -5.79 -6.78 -23.62
C ILE A 23 -5.71 -7.45 -22.25
N LEU A 24 -5.81 -8.79 -22.19
CA LEU A 24 -5.74 -9.55 -20.95
C LEU A 24 -4.38 -9.41 -20.26
N VAL A 25 -3.28 -9.54 -21.00
CA VAL A 25 -1.92 -9.39 -20.49
C VAL A 25 -1.67 -7.96 -20.03
N GLY A 26 -2.08 -6.96 -20.82
CA GLY A 26 -1.98 -5.55 -20.46
C GLY A 26 -2.73 -5.23 -19.17
N TYR A 27 -3.96 -5.73 -19.04
CA TYR A 27 -4.75 -5.59 -17.83
C TYR A 27 -4.12 -6.30 -16.63
N ALA A 28 -3.66 -7.54 -16.80
CA ALA A 28 -3.02 -8.32 -15.75
C ALA A 28 -1.74 -7.62 -15.23
N LEU A 29 -0.90 -7.09 -16.13
CA LEU A 29 0.28 -6.31 -15.78
C LEU A 29 -0.09 -5.03 -15.02
N GLN A 30 -1.12 -4.32 -15.48
CA GLN A 30 -1.60 -3.10 -14.82
C GLN A 30 -2.08 -3.38 -13.39
N VAL A 31 -2.86 -4.44 -13.19
CA VAL A 31 -3.33 -4.87 -11.86
C VAL A 31 -2.16 -5.30 -10.98
N TYR A 32 -1.21 -6.07 -11.53
CA TYR A 32 -0.03 -6.52 -10.79
C TYR A 32 0.83 -5.35 -10.30
N GLN A 33 1.16 -4.40 -11.19
CA GLN A 33 1.91 -3.21 -10.82
C GLN A 33 1.18 -2.37 -9.77
N ARG A 34 -0.14 -2.24 -9.90
CA ARG A 34 -0.97 -1.52 -8.93
C ARG A 34 -0.92 -2.18 -7.55
N ASN A 35 -1.07 -3.51 -7.48
CA ASN A 35 -0.97 -4.26 -6.21
C ASN A 35 0.41 -4.13 -5.57
N ARG A 36 1.48 -4.33 -6.34
CA ARG A 36 2.86 -4.22 -5.83
C ARG A 36 3.12 -2.84 -5.25
N LYS A 37 2.66 -1.79 -5.93
CA LYS A 37 2.78 -0.42 -5.43
C LYS A 37 2.07 -0.22 -4.09
N TYR A 38 0.85 -0.73 -3.94
CA TYR A 38 0.12 -0.60 -2.67
C TYR A 38 0.73 -1.42 -1.54
N GLN A 39 1.39 -2.53 -1.84
CA GLN A 39 2.15 -3.30 -0.86
C GLN A 39 3.37 -2.50 -0.38
N ILE A 40 4.19 -1.97 -1.29
CA ILE A 40 5.33 -1.11 -0.95
C ILE A 40 4.89 0.05 -0.05
N ILE A 41 3.81 0.74 -0.40
CA ILE A 41 3.28 1.82 0.45
C ILE A 41 2.90 1.30 1.85
N ALA A 42 2.31 0.11 1.96
CA ALA A 42 1.90 -0.45 3.25
C ALA A 42 3.11 -0.76 4.11
N ASP A 43 4.04 -1.55 3.58
CA ASP A 43 5.19 -2.09 4.30
C ASP A 43 6.10 -0.95 4.74
N THR A 44 6.48 -0.07 3.80
CA THR A 44 7.30 1.11 4.10
C THR A 44 6.65 2.05 5.11
N THR A 45 5.31 2.15 5.13
CA THR A 45 4.62 2.97 6.12
C THR A 45 4.79 2.40 7.53
N ILE A 46 4.62 1.08 7.68
CA ILE A 46 4.72 0.42 8.99
C ILE A 46 6.16 0.54 9.51
N ASP A 47 7.14 0.18 8.69
CA ASP A 47 8.56 0.21 9.06
C ASP A 47 9.00 1.60 9.56
N ILE A 48 8.60 2.66 8.84
CA ILE A 48 8.99 4.02 9.20
C ILE A 48 8.26 4.50 10.45
N VAL A 49 6.97 4.20 10.60
CA VAL A 49 6.23 4.59 11.81
C VAL A 49 6.83 3.92 13.03
N ASP A 50 7.12 2.63 12.95
CA ASP A 50 7.71 1.88 14.07
C ASP A 50 9.12 2.41 14.40
N TYR A 51 9.94 2.70 13.38
CA TYR A 51 11.25 3.32 13.56
C TYR A 51 11.19 4.70 14.25
N ILE A 52 10.21 5.52 13.86
CA ILE A 52 9.98 6.83 14.51
C ILE A 52 9.49 6.64 15.95
N GLU A 53 8.55 5.73 16.21
CA GLU A 53 8.06 5.48 17.57
C GLU A 53 9.14 4.92 18.50
N GLU A 54 10.16 4.25 17.97
CA GLU A 54 11.33 3.82 18.73
C GLU A 54 12.28 4.98 19.05
N HIS A 55 12.58 5.85 18.08
CA HIS A 55 13.66 6.84 18.21
C HIS A 55 13.19 8.28 18.51
N TYR A 56 11.89 8.58 18.48
CA TYR A 56 11.41 9.96 18.59
C TYR A 56 11.87 10.69 19.86
N LYS A 57 12.05 9.94 20.97
CA LYS A 57 12.51 10.51 22.25
C LYS A 57 13.94 10.99 22.17
N GLU A 58 14.79 10.24 21.47
CA GLU A 58 16.20 10.54 21.27
C GLU A 58 16.38 11.75 20.35
N TRP A 59 15.55 11.85 19.32
CA TRP A 59 15.54 13.01 18.42
C TRP A 59 14.81 14.23 18.99
N GLY A 60 14.15 14.09 20.15
CA GLY A 60 13.39 15.16 20.79
C GLY A 60 12.15 15.61 20.00
N ILE A 61 11.67 14.82 19.04
CA ILE A 61 10.53 15.19 18.19
C ILE A 61 9.21 14.77 18.82
N LYS A 62 8.16 15.59 18.68
CA LYS A 62 6.84 15.34 19.27
C LYS A 62 5.69 15.70 18.32
N GLY A 63 4.56 15.02 18.49
CA GLY A 63 3.30 15.34 17.79
C GLY A 63 3.50 15.42 16.28
N ASP A 64 3.22 16.60 15.72
CA ASP A 64 3.26 16.87 14.27
C ASP A 64 4.65 16.68 13.65
N GLN A 65 5.72 16.89 14.42
CA GLN A 65 7.10 16.67 13.95
C GLN A 65 7.37 15.21 13.60
N LYS A 66 6.66 14.27 14.23
CA LYS A 66 6.73 12.84 13.85
C LYS A 66 6.19 12.63 12.45
N MET A 67 5.11 13.33 12.09
CA MET A 67 4.50 13.21 10.77
C MET A 67 5.37 13.86 9.68
N GLU A 68 6.01 14.99 9.99
CA GLU A 68 7.01 15.60 9.11
C GLU A 68 8.18 14.65 8.86
N LYS A 69 8.73 14.04 9.92
CA LYS A 69 9.80 13.05 9.80
C LYS A 69 9.37 11.81 9.04
N PHE A 70 8.13 11.35 9.25
CA PHE A 70 7.55 10.25 8.50
C PHE A 70 7.52 10.56 7.00
N ILE A 71 7.07 11.75 6.60
CA ILE A 71 7.02 12.14 5.18
C ILE A 71 8.41 12.16 4.56
N GLU A 72 9.39 12.73 5.26
CA GLU A 72 10.78 12.80 4.82
C GLU A 72 11.34 11.39 4.53
N LEU A 73 11.27 10.51 5.54
CA LEU A 73 11.77 9.13 5.42
C LEU A 73 10.97 8.33 4.38
N PHE A 74 9.66 8.53 4.32
CA PHE A 74 8.80 7.81 3.37
C PHE A 74 9.13 8.16 1.93
N VAL A 75 9.37 9.44 1.63
CA VAL A 75 9.77 9.89 0.30
C VAL A 75 11.10 9.25 -0.10
N GLU A 76 12.05 9.16 0.83
CA GLU A 76 13.35 8.56 0.58
C GLU A 76 13.24 7.06 0.28
N GLU A 77 12.59 6.30 1.16
CA GLU A 77 12.44 4.85 1.00
C GLU A 77 11.55 4.47 -0.19
N TYR A 78 10.47 5.22 -0.42
CA TYR A 78 9.63 5.00 -1.60
C TYR A 78 10.40 5.25 -2.90
N LYS A 79 11.27 6.27 -2.92
CA LYS A 79 12.13 6.54 -4.09
C LYS A 79 13.14 5.42 -4.30
N LYS A 80 13.71 4.83 -3.25
CA LYS A 80 14.60 3.65 -3.35
C LYS A 80 13.85 2.45 -3.93
N ALA A 81 12.62 2.20 -3.48
CA ALA A 81 11.83 1.04 -3.88
C ALA A 81 11.24 1.14 -5.30
N ILE A 82 10.76 2.34 -5.70
CA ILE A 82 10.00 2.54 -6.96
C ILE A 82 10.82 3.28 -8.02
N GLY A 83 11.91 3.95 -7.64
CA GLY A 83 12.77 4.73 -8.54
C GLY A 83 12.24 6.15 -8.84
N ARG A 84 11.17 6.59 -8.17
CA ARG A 84 10.61 7.95 -8.30
C ARG A 84 10.01 8.46 -7.00
N VAL A 85 9.84 9.77 -6.91
CA VAL A 85 9.14 10.43 -5.79
C VAL A 85 7.65 9.99 -5.78
N PRO A 86 7.04 9.78 -4.60
CA PRO A 86 5.62 9.48 -4.51
C PRO A 86 4.76 10.62 -5.05
N LYS A 87 3.66 10.26 -5.73
CA LYS A 87 2.63 11.22 -6.15
C LYS A 87 1.82 11.69 -4.94
N GLY A 88 1.10 12.81 -5.06
CA GLY A 88 0.26 13.34 -3.98
C GLY A 88 -0.71 12.31 -3.39
N GLU A 89 -1.40 11.54 -4.23
CA GLU A 89 -2.32 10.47 -3.79
C GLU A 89 -1.61 9.34 -3.02
N GLU A 90 -0.39 8.99 -3.42
CA GLU A 90 0.41 7.93 -2.80
C GLU A 90 0.88 8.38 -1.42
N LEU A 91 1.29 9.64 -1.30
CA LEU A 91 1.67 10.26 -0.04
C LEU A 91 0.47 10.41 0.91
N GLN A 92 -0.69 10.81 0.40
CA GLN A 92 -1.94 10.85 1.19
C GLN A 92 -2.35 9.46 1.68
N THR A 93 -2.23 8.45 0.82
CA THR A 93 -2.49 7.04 1.20
C THR A 93 -1.55 6.59 2.32
N ALA A 94 -0.26 6.94 2.22
CA ALA A 94 0.74 6.64 3.25
C ALA A 94 0.40 7.32 4.59
N ARG A 95 0.05 8.61 4.57
CA ARG A 95 -0.38 9.36 5.78
C ARG A 95 -1.58 8.72 6.46
N LEU A 96 -2.64 8.43 5.70
CA LEU A 96 -3.85 7.78 6.21
C LEU A 96 -3.53 6.43 6.86
N ARG A 97 -2.62 5.66 6.25
CA ARG A 97 -2.17 4.37 6.79
C ARG A 97 -1.33 4.54 8.05
N ALA A 98 -0.44 5.51 8.11
CA ALA A 98 0.37 5.82 9.28
C ALA A 98 -0.53 6.17 10.47
N GLU A 99 -1.50 7.06 10.26
CA GLU A 99 -2.49 7.44 11.29
C GLU A 99 -3.30 6.22 11.76
N ALA A 100 -3.79 5.41 10.82
CA ALA A 100 -4.53 4.20 11.14
C ALA A 100 -3.70 3.19 11.94
N HIS A 101 -2.41 3.03 11.61
CA HIS A 101 -1.47 2.16 12.33
C HIS A 101 -1.26 2.63 13.77
N VAL A 102 -0.95 3.91 13.97
CA VAL A 102 -0.80 4.52 15.30
C VAL A 102 -2.07 4.38 16.14
N GLN A 103 -3.25 4.61 15.54
CA GLN A 103 -4.53 4.43 16.22
C GLN A 103 -4.82 2.98 16.61
N ARG A 104 -4.38 2.00 15.81
CA ARG A 104 -4.50 0.58 16.15
C ARG A 104 -3.58 0.21 17.31
N ALA A 105 -2.32 0.64 17.27
CA ALA A 105 -1.36 0.43 18.36
C ALA A 105 -1.91 0.95 19.70
N ARG A 106 -2.38 2.21 19.71
CA ARG A 106 -3.00 2.82 20.91
C ARG A 106 -4.21 2.05 21.44
N ARG A 107 -5.05 1.51 20.55
CA ARG A 107 -6.22 0.71 20.94
C ARG A 107 -5.81 -0.66 21.50
N GLY A 108 -4.81 -1.30 20.91
CA GLY A 108 -4.24 -2.55 21.42
C GLY A 108 -3.69 -2.39 22.84
N ASP A 109 -2.93 -1.32 23.08
CA ASP A 109 -2.38 -1.01 24.40
C ASP A 109 -3.47 -0.75 25.45
N ALA A 110 -4.53 -0.03 25.07
CA ALA A 110 -5.65 0.25 25.97
C ALA A 110 -6.38 -1.03 26.44
N ILE A 111 -6.53 -2.02 25.55
CA ILE A 111 -7.13 -3.32 25.89
C ILE A 111 -6.22 -4.10 26.86
N ASN A 112 -4.91 -4.12 26.57
CA ASN A 112 -3.93 -4.79 27.44
C ASN A 112 -3.88 -4.18 28.86
N LEU A 113 -3.94 -2.86 28.97
CA LEU A 113 -3.97 -2.15 30.26
C LEU A 113 -5.25 -2.45 31.05
N ARG A 114 -6.40 -2.58 30.37
CA ARG A 114 -7.66 -2.95 31.02
C ARG A 114 -7.56 -4.35 31.64
N ASN A 115 -7.04 -5.34 30.91
CA ASN A 115 -6.94 -6.72 31.41
C ASN A 115 -6.00 -6.82 32.63
N ARG A 116 -4.90 -6.06 32.68
CA ARG A 116 -3.98 -6.03 33.82
C ARG A 116 -4.56 -5.42 35.11
N ARG A 117 -5.62 -4.59 35.03
CA ARG A 117 -6.27 -4.02 36.23
C ARG A 117 -7.36 -4.92 36.82
N VAL A 118 -7.79 -5.95 36.08
CA VAL A 118 -8.89 -6.85 36.48
C VAL A 118 -8.34 -8.19 37.01
N ALA A 119 -7.05 -8.46 36.81
CA ALA A 119 -6.30 -9.53 37.46
C ALA A 119 -5.71 -9.05 38.79
#